data_AF-U5MNL8-F1
#
_entry.id   AF-U5MNL8-F1
#
_cell.length_a   1.000
_cell.length_b   1.000
_cell.length_c   1.000
_cell.angle_alpha   90.00
_cell.angle_beta   90.00
_cell.angle_gamma   90.00
#
_symmetry.space_group_name_H-M   'P 1'
#
loop_
_entity.id
_entity.type
_entity.pdbx_description
1 polymer ?
#
loop_
_entity_poly.entity_id
_entity_poly.type
_entity_poly.pdbx_seq_one_letter_code
_entity_poly.pdbx_strand_id
1 'polypeptide(L)'
;MNDSLIPVWDKSLEKNKIRYFTKELLIESNRAAIREKRNRKFSEEYLYTLEDDKPYIVADSSFHKKDEMRVLIAFNGYDYDYLDMSLLRFNSLPIGTVSDDNCIIPEDPTITEEKRPYSAGREWEEKVVKKPVRKQYNFRKEVLSAYSNQCAVCTVNIPKILRAAHIIPVVNSSDDTVNNGICLCINHEVLFDSNDLKITPNYEIVIKENSNIKVEFNKIRLPQNLEDYPSKENLTKRYYNK
;
A
#
# COMPACT_ATOMS: atom_id res chain seq x y z
N MET A 1 -12.04 49.53 10.80
CA MET A 1 -11.12 48.90 11.76
C MET A 1 -10.86 47.50 11.23
N ASN A 2 -9.58 47.15 11.07
CA ASN A 2 -9.09 45.95 10.38
C ASN A 2 -9.74 44.66 10.88
N ASP A 3 -10.53 44.01 10.03
CA ASP A 3 -10.78 42.58 10.14
C ASP A 3 -9.56 41.84 9.58
N SER A 4 -8.50 41.81 10.38
CA SER A 4 -7.33 40.95 10.17
C SER A 4 -7.75 39.49 10.40
N LEU A 5 -8.39 38.90 9.40
CA LEU A 5 -8.81 37.50 9.34
C LEU A 5 -7.74 36.65 8.65
N ILE A 6 -6.62 36.37 9.32
CA ILE A 6 -5.92 35.10 9.08
C ILE A 6 -5.34 34.60 10.42
N PRO A 7 -6.09 33.82 11.20
CA PRO A 7 -5.51 33.08 12.31
C PRO A 7 -4.61 31.97 11.73
N VAL A 8 -3.29 32.14 11.81
CA VAL A 8 -2.31 31.10 11.48
C VAL A 8 -2.28 30.09 12.64
N TRP A 9 -2.91 28.92 12.46
CA TRP A 9 -2.96 27.86 13.49
C TRP A 9 -2.03 26.66 13.22
N ASP A 10 -1.31 26.65 12.09
CA ASP A 10 -0.19 25.72 11.90
C ASP A 10 1.01 26.19 12.74
N LYS A 11 1.07 25.72 13.99
CA LYS A 11 2.14 26.03 14.94
C LYS A 11 3.53 25.57 14.49
N SER A 12 3.63 24.78 13.40
CA SER A 12 4.91 24.36 12.84
C SER A 12 5.55 25.41 11.92
N LEU A 13 4.81 26.46 11.54
CA LEU A 13 5.27 27.50 10.64
C LEU A 13 5.61 28.81 11.34
N GLU A 14 6.47 29.61 10.71
CA GLU A 14 6.73 30.99 11.14
C GLU A 14 5.45 31.83 11.08
N LYS A 15 5.38 32.89 11.90
CA LYS A 15 4.15 33.67 12.14
C LYS A 15 3.51 34.27 10.88
N ASN A 16 4.29 34.54 9.83
CA ASN A 16 3.83 35.10 8.56
C ASN A 16 3.77 34.07 7.43
N LYS A 17 3.86 32.78 7.74
CA LYS A 17 3.84 31.69 6.77
C LYS A 17 2.53 30.93 6.84
N ILE A 18 2.02 30.49 5.69
CA ILE A 18 0.76 29.77 5.62
C ILE A 18 0.77 28.71 4.52
N ARG A 19 0.17 27.55 4.80
CA ARG A 19 -0.06 26.53 3.77
C ARG A 19 -1.24 26.93 2.92
N TYR A 20 -1.13 26.68 1.63
CA TYR A 20 -2.24 26.88 0.69
C TYR A 20 -2.27 25.76 -0.36
N PHE A 21 -3.35 25.71 -1.11
CA PHE A 21 -3.47 24.94 -2.33
C PHE A 21 -3.54 25.88 -3.51
N THR A 22 -2.89 25.52 -4.62
CA THR A 22 -3.37 25.94 -5.94
C THR A 22 -4.60 25.11 -6.29
N LYS A 23 -5.43 25.57 -7.24
CA LYS A 23 -6.57 24.77 -7.72
C LYS A 23 -6.13 23.38 -8.19
N GLU A 24 -5.01 23.30 -8.92
CA GLU A 24 -4.44 22.04 -9.40
C GLU A 24 -4.10 21.09 -8.25
N LEU A 25 -3.37 21.56 -7.23
CA LEU A 25 -3.01 20.75 -6.06
C LEU A 25 -4.24 20.32 -5.24
N LEU A 26 -5.26 21.17 -5.20
CA LEU A 26 -6.52 20.85 -4.52
C LEU A 26 -7.26 19.72 -5.23
N ILE A 27 -7.37 19.79 -6.56
CA ILE A 27 -7.97 18.73 -7.38
C ILE A 27 -7.18 17.43 -7.24
N GLU A 28 -5.85 17.50 -7.34
CA GLU A 28 -4.96 16.34 -7.17
C GLU A 28 -5.16 15.67 -5.80
N SER A 29 -5.18 16.48 -4.74
CA SER A 29 -5.37 16.01 -3.37
C SER A 29 -6.77 15.44 -3.15
N ASN A 30 -7.80 16.03 -3.75
CA ASN A 30 -9.17 15.53 -3.69
C ASN A 30 -9.32 14.17 -4.39
N ARG A 31 -8.73 14.02 -5.58
CA ARG A 31 -8.70 12.72 -6.28
C ARG A 31 -7.97 11.66 -5.48
N ALA A 32 -6.86 12.02 -4.84
CA ALA A 32 -6.18 11.11 -3.91
C ALA A 32 -7.10 10.69 -2.75
N ALA A 33 -7.81 11.63 -2.14
CA ALA A 33 -8.77 11.32 -1.07
C ALA A 33 -9.89 10.39 -1.54
N ILE A 34 -10.40 10.56 -2.76
CA ILE A 34 -11.39 9.67 -3.39
C ILE A 34 -10.82 8.26 -3.58
N ARG A 35 -9.64 8.14 -4.22
CA ARG A 35 -8.97 6.84 -4.46
C ARG A 35 -8.70 6.09 -3.16
N GLU A 36 -8.24 6.81 -2.15
CA GLU A 36 -7.89 6.30 -0.81
C GLU A 36 -9.13 6.12 0.10
N LYS A 37 -10.34 6.40 -0.41
CA LYS A 37 -11.63 6.27 0.29
C LYS A 37 -11.68 7.04 1.62
N ARG A 38 -11.12 8.24 1.66
CA ARG A 38 -11.13 9.12 2.85
C ARG A 38 -12.51 9.74 3.09
N ASN A 39 -12.75 10.21 4.32
CA ASN A 39 -14.09 10.63 4.74
C ASN A 39 -14.47 11.98 4.10
N ARG A 40 -13.62 13.00 4.27
CA ARG A 40 -13.82 14.35 3.73
C ARG A 40 -13.13 14.52 2.37
N LYS A 41 -13.92 15.03 1.42
CA LYS A 41 -13.59 15.24 0.02
C LYS A 41 -14.64 16.17 -0.58
N PHE A 42 -14.29 16.82 -1.67
CA PHE A 42 -15.17 17.70 -2.45
C PHE A 42 -15.77 16.97 -3.65
N SER A 43 -16.90 17.50 -4.13
CA SER A 43 -17.34 17.22 -5.49
C SER A 43 -16.30 17.74 -6.48
N GLU A 44 -15.90 16.93 -7.46
CA GLU A 44 -14.97 17.39 -8.51
C GLU A 44 -15.56 18.54 -9.32
N GLU A 45 -16.87 18.51 -9.59
CA GLU A 45 -17.57 19.58 -10.31
C GLU A 45 -17.40 20.94 -9.62
N TYR A 46 -17.49 20.97 -8.28
CA TYR A 46 -17.26 22.18 -7.49
C TYR A 46 -15.81 22.67 -7.61
N LEU A 47 -14.83 21.76 -7.59
CA LEU A 47 -13.43 22.17 -7.69
C LEU A 47 -13.08 22.75 -9.07
N TYR A 48 -13.78 22.36 -10.14
CA TYR A 48 -13.55 22.92 -11.47
C TYR A 48 -14.10 24.35 -11.63
N THR A 49 -15.05 24.78 -10.79
CA THR A 49 -15.58 26.17 -10.82
C THR A 49 -14.66 27.19 -10.14
N LEU A 50 -13.63 26.72 -9.44
CA LEU A 50 -12.65 27.54 -8.74
C LEU A 50 -11.75 28.34 -9.71
N GLU A 51 -11.20 29.45 -9.24
CA GLU A 51 -10.26 30.30 -9.98
C GLU A 51 -8.86 29.65 -10.02
N ASP A 52 -8.18 29.73 -11.16
CA ASP A 52 -6.89 29.03 -11.36
C ASP A 52 -5.73 29.74 -10.62
N ASP A 53 -5.70 31.08 -10.63
CA ASP A 53 -4.59 31.89 -10.10
C ASP A 53 -4.75 32.26 -8.61
N LYS A 54 -5.71 31.64 -7.92
CA LYS A 54 -6.04 31.96 -6.53
C LYS A 54 -5.45 30.94 -5.54
N PRO A 55 -4.76 31.38 -4.47
CA PRO A 55 -4.37 30.50 -3.38
C PRO A 55 -5.56 30.19 -2.46
N TYR A 56 -5.79 28.90 -2.20
CA TYR A 56 -6.80 28.39 -1.27
C TYR A 56 -6.19 28.03 0.08
N ILE A 57 -6.51 28.79 1.12
CA ILE A 57 -5.78 28.78 2.38
C ILE A 57 -6.16 27.56 3.22
N VAL A 58 -5.17 26.90 3.84
CA VAL A 58 -5.41 25.96 4.93
C VAL A 58 -5.62 26.76 6.22
N ALA A 59 -6.87 26.92 6.62
CA ALA A 59 -7.28 27.68 7.80
C ALA A 59 -7.02 26.92 9.11
N ASP A 60 -7.15 25.59 9.09
CA ASP A 60 -6.87 24.73 10.23
C ASP A 60 -6.44 23.34 9.77
N SER A 61 -5.73 22.61 10.63
CA SER A 61 -5.34 21.23 10.37
C SER A 61 -5.26 20.40 11.64
N SER A 62 -5.70 19.16 11.58
CA SER A 62 -5.68 18.24 12.72
C SER A 62 -5.48 16.80 12.27
N PHE A 63 -4.91 15.98 13.16
CA PHE A 63 -4.87 14.53 12.96
C PHE A 63 -6.27 13.94 13.20
N HIS A 64 -6.87 13.37 12.15
CA HIS A 64 -8.16 12.65 12.27
C HIS A 64 -7.93 11.15 12.57
N LYS A 65 -6.81 10.57 12.07
CA LYS A 65 -6.29 9.23 12.40
C LYS A 65 -4.76 9.23 12.28
N LYS A 66 -4.11 8.10 12.62
CA LYS A 66 -2.68 7.91 12.36
C LYS A 66 -2.39 8.08 10.85
N ASP A 67 -1.50 9.01 10.52
CA ASP A 67 -1.08 9.37 9.15
C ASP A 67 -2.17 9.99 8.26
N GLU A 68 -3.31 10.42 8.84
CA GLU A 68 -4.41 11.11 8.15
C GLU A 68 -4.65 12.50 8.76
N MET A 69 -4.33 13.52 7.97
CA MET A 69 -4.57 14.93 8.27
C MET A 69 -5.94 15.34 7.73
N ARG A 70 -6.75 15.98 8.55
CA ARG A 70 -7.91 16.74 8.12
C ARG A 70 -7.51 18.21 8.05
N VAL A 71 -7.68 18.82 6.89
CA VAL A 71 -7.45 20.24 6.69
C VAL A 71 -8.78 20.96 6.47
N LEU A 72 -8.93 22.13 7.07
CA LEU A 72 -10.00 23.07 6.79
C LEU A 72 -9.50 24.06 5.75
N ILE A 73 -10.19 24.18 4.62
CA ILE A 73 -9.79 25.02 3.49
C ILE A 73 -10.75 26.19 3.37
N ALA A 74 -10.21 27.41 3.25
CA ALA A 74 -10.99 28.63 3.01
C ALA A 74 -11.10 28.90 1.51
N PHE A 75 -12.31 29.17 1.03
CA PHE A 75 -12.60 29.44 -0.38
C PHE A 75 -12.86 30.93 -0.64
N ASN A 76 -14.08 31.40 -0.35
CA ASN A 76 -14.51 32.79 -0.54
C ASN A 76 -15.26 33.29 0.70
N GLY A 77 -14.82 34.42 1.27
CA GLY A 77 -15.48 35.03 2.43
C GLY A 77 -15.47 34.14 3.67
N TYR A 78 -16.64 33.62 4.05
CA TYR A 78 -16.84 32.77 5.22
C TYR A 78 -17.08 31.29 4.87
N ASP A 79 -16.85 30.89 3.61
CA ASP A 79 -17.00 29.51 3.18
C ASP A 79 -15.75 28.70 3.48
N TYR A 80 -15.92 27.69 4.34
CA TYR A 80 -14.89 26.73 4.72
C TYR A 80 -15.42 25.32 4.57
N ASP A 81 -14.56 24.41 4.12
CA ASP A 81 -14.90 22.99 4.11
C ASP A 81 -13.64 22.12 4.22
N TYR A 82 -13.84 20.84 4.52
CA TYR A 82 -12.77 19.93 4.93
C TYR A 82 -12.30 19.02 3.81
N LEU A 83 -11.01 18.73 3.83
CA LEU A 83 -10.38 17.67 3.05
C LEU A 83 -9.57 16.75 3.95
N ASP A 84 -9.73 15.45 3.80
CA ASP A 84 -8.88 14.46 4.46
C ASP A 84 -7.74 14.09 3.48
N MET A 85 -6.49 14.13 3.94
CA MET A 85 -5.30 13.82 3.12
C MET A 85 -4.20 13.14 3.95
N SER A 86 -3.18 12.56 3.31
CA SER A 86 -2.07 11.98 4.07
C SER A 86 -1.19 13.04 4.70
N LEU A 87 -0.54 12.71 5.81
CA LEU A 87 0.46 13.58 6.44
C LEU A 87 1.57 13.97 5.45
N LEU A 88 1.95 13.04 4.56
CA LEU A 88 2.95 13.28 3.53
C LEU A 88 2.53 14.39 2.56
N ARG A 89 1.30 14.34 2.03
CA ARG A 89 0.77 15.38 1.13
C ARG A 89 0.54 16.72 1.84
N PHE A 90 0.11 16.68 3.10
CA PHE A 90 -0.02 17.88 3.92
C PHE A 90 1.33 18.60 4.08
N ASN A 91 2.38 17.85 4.40
CA ASN A 91 3.73 18.40 4.59
C ASN A 91 4.32 18.96 3.31
N SER A 92 3.95 18.42 2.14
CA SER A 92 4.42 18.89 0.83
C SER A 92 3.64 20.09 0.27
N LEU A 93 2.59 20.56 0.96
CA LEU A 93 1.86 21.74 0.50
C LEU A 93 2.78 22.97 0.36
N PRO A 94 2.54 23.84 -0.63
CA PRO A 94 3.29 25.06 -0.76
C PRO A 94 3.03 25.98 0.44
N ILE A 95 4.04 26.77 0.78
CA ILE A 95 4.03 27.67 1.94
C ILE A 95 4.19 29.11 1.44
N GLY A 96 3.09 29.84 1.44
CA GLY A 96 3.07 31.26 1.06
C GLY A 96 3.53 32.16 2.21
N THR A 97 3.93 33.38 1.86
CA THR A 97 4.24 34.44 2.83
C THR A 97 3.09 35.44 2.85
N VAL A 98 2.56 35.72 4.03
CA VAL A 98 1.54 36.75 4.23
C VAL A 98 2.24 38.11 4.29
N SER A 99 1.87 39.01 3.39
CA SER A 99 2.33 40.41 3.34
C SER A 99 1.56 41.29 4.32
N ASP A 100 2.06 42.51 4.56
CA ASP A 100 1.44 43.49 5.46
C ASP A 100 0.02 43.90 5.00
N ASP A 101 -0.26 43.83 3.69
CA ASP A 101 -1.57 44.08 3.09
C ASP A 101 -2.50 42.83 3.10
N ASN A 102 -2.16 41.81 3.90
CA ASN A 102 -2.86 40.52 3.99
C ASN A 102 -2.98 39.75 2.66
N CYS A 103 -2.13 40.08 1.68
CA CYS A 103 -2.02 39.30 0.45
C CYS A 103 -1.05 38.14 0.66
N ILE A 104 -1.36 36.98 0.07
CA ILE A 104 -0.47 35.82 0.06
C ILE A 104 0.48 35.95 -1.13
N ILE A 105 1.76 35.96 -0.83
CA ILE A 105 2.83 35.83 -1.80
C ILE A 105 3.10 34.33 -1.97
N PRO A 106 2.78 33.72 -3.12
CA PRO A 106 3.01 32.31 -3.37
C PRO A 106 4.48 31.93 -3.24
N GLU A 107 4.74 30.68 -2.87
CA GLU A 107 6.08 30.12 -2.91
C GLU A 107 6.55 29.95 -4.36
N ASP A 108 7.86 29.93 -4.58
CA ASP A 108 8.43 29.51 -5.85
C ASP A 108 7.94 28.09 -6.21
N PRO A 109 7.33 27.89 -7.39
CA PRO A 109 6.86 26.57 -7.83
C PRO A 109 7.95 25.50 -7.86
N THR A 110 9.22 25.87 -8.08
CA THR A 110 10.35 24.92 -8.08
C THR A 110 10.54 24.28 -6.71
N ILE A 111 10.42 25.06 -5.64
CA ILE A 111 10.50 24.58 -4.26
C ILE A 111 9.30 23.68 -3.94
N THR A 112 8.11 24.04 -4.43
CA THR A 112 6.91 23.21 -4.28
C THR A 112 7.10 21.85 -4.93
N GLU A 113 7.71 21.83 -6.11
CA GLU A 113 7.96 20.60 -6.87
C GLU A 113 9.04 19.73 -6.22
N GLU A 114 10.09 20.33 -5.66
CA GLU A 114 11.11 19.61 -4.89
C GLU A 114 10.55 18.95 -3.63
N LYS A 115 9.54 19.55 -3.00
CA LYS A 115 8.85 18.99 -1.83
C LYS A 115 7.83 17.90 -2.18
N ARG A 116 7.49 17.73 -3.47
CA ARG A 116 6.47 16.75 -3.83
C ARG A 116 6.93 15.35 -3.44
N PRO A 117 6.06 14.57 -2.77
CA PRO A 117 6.42 13.24 -2.31
C PRO A 117 6.50 12.20 -3.43
N TYR A 118 6.19 12.62 -4.65
CA TYR A 118 5.91 11.77 -5.80
C TYR A 118 6.55 12.36 -7.06
N SER A 119 6.99 11.52 -7.98
CA SER A 119 7.47 11.97 -9.28
C SER A 119 6.34 12.66 -10.06
N ALA A 120 6.64 13.82 -10.66
CA ALA A 120 5.71 14.57 -11.50
C ALA A 120 5.07 13.69 -12.60
N GLY A 121 3.79 13.96 -12.90
CA GLY A 121 3.06 13.31 -14.00
C GLY A 121 2.51 11.90 -13.70
N ARG A 122 2.56 11.43 -12.45
CA ARG A 122 1.98 10.15 -12.04
C ARG A 122 1.05 10.29 -10.85
N GLU A 123 -0.13 9.69 -10.93
CA GLU A 123 -1.02 9.60 -9.78
C GLU A 123 -0.56 8.52 -8.79
N TRP A 124 -0.59 8.84 -7.50
CA TRP A 124 -0.22 7.93 -6.42
C TRP A 124 -1.39 7.68 -5.46
N GLU A 125 -1.36 6.51 -4.84
CA GLU A 125 -2.32 6.05 -3.83
C GLU A 125 -1.54 5.56 -2.60
N GLU A 126 -1.90 6.05 -1.43
CA GLU A 126 -1.36 5.60 -0.16
C GLU A 126 -2.33 4.61 0.52
N LYS A 127 -1.82 3.44 0.91
CA LYS A 127 -2.59 2.40 1.59
C LYS A 127 -1.94 2.00 2.90
N VAL A 128 -2.71 2.04 3.99
CA VAL A 128 -2.30 1.47 5.28
C VAL A 128 -2.55 -0.05 5.24
N VAL A 129 -1.50 -0.84 5.12
CA VAL A 129 -1.58 -2.31 5.08
C VAL A 129 -1.15 -2.89 6.43
N LYS A 130 -2.05 -3.61 7.11
CA LYS A 130 -1.68 -4.46 8.24
C LYS A 130 -1.06 -5.75 7.70
N LYS A 131 0.21 -6.00 8.00
CA LYS A 131 0.89 -7.27 7.65
C LYS A 131 1.19 -8.04 8.93
N PRO A 132 0.96 -9.37 8.97
CA PRO A 132 1.43 -10.19 10.07
C PRO A 132 2.96 -10.15 10.13
N VAL A 133 3.53 -10.10 11.33
CA VAL A 133 4.98 -10.23 11.52
C VAL A 133 5.38 -11.64 11.16
N ARG A 134 6.15 -11.81 10.08
CA ARG A 134 6.61 -13.12 9.64
C ARG A 134 7.92 -13.46 10.36
N LYS A 135 8.00 -14.56 11.10
CA LYS A 135 9.28 -15.17 11.53
C LYS A 135 9.92 -15.94 10.35
N GLN A 136 9.96 -15.30 9.18
CA GLN A 136 10.15 -15.97 7.89
C GLN A 136 11.56 -16.54 7.70
N TYR A 137 12.57 -16.02 8.41
CA TYR A 137 13.95 -16.45 8.23
C TYR A 137 14.16 -17.93 8.61
N ASN A 138 13.60 -18.37 9.74
CA ASN A 138 13.74 -19.75 10.19
C ASN A 138 12.91 -20.69 9.31
N PHE A 139 11.62 -20.39 9.11
CA PHE A 139 10.74 -21.21 8.26
C PHE A 139 11.27 -21.39 6.84
N ARG A 140 11.70 -20.30 6.19
CA ARG A 140 12.26 -20.39 4.83
C ARG A 140 13.49 -21.28 4.81
N LYS A 141 14.41 -21.08 5.74
CA LYS A 141 15.67 -21.82 5.79
C LYS A 141 15.40 -23.32 6.01
N GLU A 142 14.51 -23.65 6.94
CA GLU A 142 14.13 -25.02 7.28
C GLU A 142 13.46 -25.72 6.10
N VAL A 143 12.45 -25.10 5.48
CA VAL A 143 11.76 -25.67 4.31
C VAL A 143 12.72 -25.85 3.13
N LEU A 144 13.52 -24.85 2.78
CA LEU A 144 14.47 -25.00 1.67
C LEU A 144 15.49 -26.11 1.95
N SER A 145 15.97 -26.22 3.19
CA SER A 145 16.91 -27.26 3.59
C SER A 145 16.29 -28.65 3.52
N ALA A 146 15.06 -28.83 4.00
CA ALA A 146 14.34 -30.10 3.99
C ALA A 146 14.14 -30.64 2.57
N TYR A 147 13.97 -29.74 1.59
CA TYR A 147 13.88 -30.05 0.16
C TYR A 147 15.22 -29.93 -0.58
N SER A 148 16.37 -29.96 0.11
CA SER A 148 17.70 -29.90 -0.52
C SER A 148 17.88 -28.73 -1.50
N ASN A 149 17.30 -27.57 -1.21
CA ASN A 149 17.29 -26.37 -2.05
C ASN A 149 16.82 -26.61 -3.48
N GLN A 150 15.74 -27.37 -3.66
CA GLN A 150 15.15 -27.57 -4.98
C GLN A 150 13.63 -27.55 -4.91
N CYS A 151 12.99 -27.11 -6.00
CA CYS A 151 11.55 -27.07 -6.12
C CYS A 151 10.95 -28.47 -5.97
N ALA A 152 9.80 -28.56 -5.32
CA ALA A 152 9.05 -29.80 -5.17
C ALA A 152 8.36 -30.25 -6.48
N VAL A 153 8.14 -29.32 -7.42
CA VAL A 153 7.35 -29.53 -8.66
C VAL A 153 8.23 -29.62 -9.92
N CYS A 154 9.47 -29.13 -9.88
CA CYS A 154 10.40 -29.19 -11.01
C CYS A 154 11.86 -29.30 -10.55
N THR A 155 12.78 -29.31 -11.52
CA THR A 155 14.22 -29.45 -11.29
C THR A 155 14.95 -28.18 -10.82
N VAL A 156 14.28 -27.03 -10.76
CA VAL A 156 14.90 -25.74 -10.35
C VAL A 156 15.46 -25.81 -8.94
N ASN A 157 16.75 -25.49 -8.79
CA ASN A 157 17.49 -25.53 -7.52
C ASN A 157 18.25 -24.24 -7.18
N ILE A 158 17.87 -23.11 -7.79
CA ILE A 158 18.52 -21.81 -7.58
C ILE A 158 17.90 -21.12 -6.34
N PRO A 159 18.60 -21.02 -5.19
CA PRO A 159 17.97 -20.61 -3.92
C PRO A 159 17.31 -19.23 -3.95
N LYS A 160 17.81 -18.30 -4.79
CA LYS A 160 17.28 -16.93 -4.94
C LYS A 160 15.84 -16.89 -5.47
N ILE A 161 15.44 -17.88 -6.26
CA ILE A 161 14.09 -17.97 -6.86
C ILE A 161 13.20 -19.02 -6.20
N LEU A 162 13.73 -19.75 -5.21
CA LEU A 162 12.93 -20.64 -4.37
C LEU A 162 12.17 -19.85 -3.31
N ARG A 163 11.03 -20.37 -2.91
CA ARG A 163 10.10 -19.86 -1.90
C ARG A 163 9.72 -21.02 -0.98
N ALA A 164 9.52 -20.70 0.29
CA ALA A 164 8.86 -21.60 1.23
C ALA A 164 7.37 -21.21 1.21
N ALA A 165 6.59 -21.93 0.42
CA ALA A 165 5.17 -21.68 0.28
C ALA A 165 4.43 -22.37 1.43
N HIS A 166 3.60 -21.60 2.16
CA HIS A 166 2.73 -22.17 3.19
C HIS A 166 1.59 -22.95 2.56
N ILE A 167 1.33 -24.17 3.04
CA ILE A 167 0.15 -24.94 2.62
C ILE A 167 -1.10 -24.25 3.15
N ILE A 168 -1.16 -23.97 4.45
CA ILE A 168 -2.17 -23.11 5.06
C ILE A 168 -1.59 -21.71 5.25
N PRO A 169 -2.18 -20.67 4.62
CA PRO A 169 -1.65 -19.31 4.69
C PRO A 169 -1.49 -18.81 6.12
N VAL A 170 -0.44 -18.02 6.38
CA VAL A 170 -0.13 -17.40 7.68
C VAL A 170 -1.30 -16.61 8.27
N VAL A 171 -2.16 -16.03 7.43
CA VAL A 171 -3.36 -15.31 7.90
C VAL A 171 -4.40 -16.23 8.56
N ASN A 172 -4.32 -17.54 8.32
CA ASN A 172 -5.24 -18.57 8.80
C ASN A 172 -4.57 -19.57 9.75
N SER A 173 -3.26 -19.46 9.99
CA SER A 173 -2.50 -20.38 10.84
C SER A 173 -1.21 -19.73 11.35
N SER A 174 -0.82 -20.05 12.59
CA SER A 174 0.49 -19.71 13.15
C SER A 174 1.53 -20.82 12.95
N ASP A 175 1.21 -21.85 12.18
CA ASP A 175 2.07 -23.01 11.92
C ASP A 175 3.17 -22.65 10.90
N ASP A 176 4.35 -22.32 11.43
CA ASP A 176 5.59 -22.09 10.69
C ASP A 176 6.52 -23.33 10.74
N THR A 177 5.97 -24.55 10.83
CA THR A 177 6.75 -25.80 10.75
C THR A 177 6.96 -26.25 9.30
N VAL A 178 8.00 -27.06 9.05
CA VAL A 178 8.28 -27.63 7.72
C VAL A 178 7.08 -28.40 7.16
N ASN A 179 6.26 -29.04 8.01
CA ASN A 179 5.07 -29.77 7.59
C ASN A 179 3.98 -28.89 6.97
N ASN A 180 3.97 -27.58 7.26
CA ASN A 180 3.12 -26.59 6.61
C ASN A 180 3.83 -25.88 5.44
N GLY A 181 5.01 -26.34 5.04
CA GLY A 181 5.84 -25.72 4.02
C GLY A 181 6.13 -26.63 2.82
N ILE A 182 6.13 -26.03 1.64
CA ILE A 182 6.58 -26.67 0.39
C ILE A 182 7.61 -25.76 -0.26
N CYS A 183 8.76 -26.32 -0.64
CA CYS A 183 9.77 -25.59 -1.40
C CYS A 183 9.33 -25.48 -2.86
N LEU A 184 8.97 -24.28 -3.32
CA LEU A 184 8.52 -24.02 -4.69
C LEU A 184 9.40 -22.97 -5.36
N CYS A 185 9.63 -23.05 -6.67
CA CYS A 185 10.17 -21.90 -7.40
C CYS A 185 9.07 -20.82 -7.54
N ILE A 186 9.46 -19.59 -7.84
CA ILE A 186 8.52 -18.45 -7.91
C ILE A 186 7.30 -18.70 -8.81
N ASN A 187 7.48 -19.41 -9.94
CA ASN A 187 6.37 -19.73 -10.83
C ASN A 187 5.37 -20.68 -10.17
N HIS A 188 5.86 -21.76 -9.55
CA HIS A 188 4.98 -22.75 -8.92
C HIS A 188 4.34 -22.24 -7.62
N GLU A 189 5.00 -21.34 -6.88
CA GLU A 189 4.37 -20.64 -5.75
C GLU A 189 3.17 -19.83 -6.23
N VAL A 190 3.34 -19.00 -7.27
CA VAL A 190 2.26 -18.17 -7.81
C VAL A 190 1.08 -19.03 -8.27
N LEU A 191 1.36 -20.14 -8.99
CA LEU A 191 0.32 -21.09 -9.42
C LEU A 191 -0.36 -21.80 -8.26
N PHE A 192 0.38 -22.13 -7.20
CA PHE A 192 -0.15 -22.77 -6.00
C PHE A 192 -1.06 -21.81 -5.21
N ASP A 193 -0.66 -20.55 -5.09
CA ASP A 193 -1.43 -19.51 -4.42
C ASP A 193 -2.70 -19.13 -5.19
N SER A 194 -2.65 -19.15 -6.54
CA SER A 194 -3.79 -18.86 -7.42
C SER A 194 -4.76 -20.04 -7.61
N ASN A 195 -4.46 -21.22 -7.06
CA ASN A 195 -5.18 -22.50 -7.29
C ASN A 195 -5.10 -23.03 -8.72
N ASP A 196 -4.23 -22.51 -9.58
CA ASP A 196 -3.99 -23.08 -10.91
C ASP A 196 -3.12 -24.35 -10.81
N LEU A 197 -2.38 -24.52 -9.71
CA LEU A 197 -1.73 -25.74 -9.28
C LEU A 197 -2.23 -26.13 -7.89
N LYS A 198 -2.76 -27.35 -7.74
CA LYS A 198 -3.15 -27.95 -6.46
C LYS A 198 -2.29 -29.18 -6.17
N ILE A 199 -2.16 -29.52 -4.89
CA ILE A 199 -1.46 -30.72 -4.43
C ILE A 199 -2.44 -31.54 -3.60
N THR A 200 -2.66 -32.80 -3.97
CA THR A 200 -3.57 -33.69 -3.23
C THR A 200 -2.94 -34.16 -1.91
N PRO A 201 -3.72 -34.69 -0.96
CA PRO A 201 -3.18 -35.32 0.25
C PRO A 201 -2.29 -36.55 -0.02
N ASN A 202 -2.36 -37.11 -1.23
CA ASN A 202 -1.48 -38.19 -1.72
C ASN A 202 -0.28 -37.66 -2.52
N TYR A 203 0.00 -36.35 -2.39
CA TYR A 203 1.13 -35.62 -2.97
C TYR A 203 1.11 -35.52 -4.50
N GLU A 204 -0.04 -35.74 -5.13
CA GLU A 204 -0.19 -35.60 -6.58
C GLU A 204 -0.38 -34.14 -6.98
N ILE A 205 0.24 -33.76 -8.08
CA ILE A 205 0.11 -32.41 -8.65
C ILE A 205 -1.09 -32.42 -9.58
N VAL A 206 -2.05 -31.54 -9.31
CA VAL A 206 -3.25 -31.34 -10.12
C VAL A 206 -3.19 -29.93 -10.68
N ILE A 207 -3.21 -29.84 -12.01
CA ILE A 207 -3.25 -28.58 -12.72
C ILE A 207 -4.69 -28.29 -13.13
N LYS A 208 -5.08 -27.02 -13.05
CA LYS A 208 -6.41 -26.57 -13.47
C LYS A 208 -6.66 -26.91 -14.94
N GLU A 209 -7.85 -27.46 -15.21
CA GLU A 209 -8.29 -27.81 -16.56
C GLU A 209 -8.21 -26.60 -17.51
N ASN A 210 -7.86 -26.88 -18.78
CA ASN A 210 -7.68 -25.88 -19.84
C ASN A 210 -6.55 -24.85 -19.62
N SER A 211 -5.63 -25.11 -18.70
CA SER A 211 -4.39 -24.32 -18.61
C SER A 211 -3.28 -24.93 -19.48
N ASN A 212 -2.44 -24.07 -20.08
CA ASN A 212 -1.25 -24.49 -20.83
C ASN A 212 -0.03 -24.74 -19.92
N ILE A 213 -0.27 -25.02 -18.64
CA ILE A 213 0.77 -25.21 -17.63
C ILE A 213 1.30 -26.63 -17.76
N LYS A 214 2.61 -26.75 -17.99
CA LYS A 214 3.31 -28.04 -17.99
C LYS A 214 4.02 -28.22 -16.66
N VAL A 215 3.83 -29.39 -16.05
CA VAL A 215 4.57 -29.81 -14.86
C VAL A 215 5.51 -30.96 -15.22
N GLU A 216 6.71 -30.95 -14.65
CA GLU A 216 7.71 -31.99 -14.90
C GLU A 216 7.39 -33.28 -14.14
N PHE A 217 6.68 -33.17 -13.01
CA PHE A 217 6.38 -34.29 -12.12
C PHE A 217 4.86 -34.47 -11.95
N ASN A 218 4.43 -35.72 -11.81
CA ASN A 218 3.04 -36.06 -11.46
C ASN A 218 2.79 -35.98 -9.95
N LYS A 219 3.85 -36.09 -9.13
CA LYS A 219 3.81 -35.94 -7.68
C LYS A 219 4.88 -34.97 -7.24
N ILE A 220 4.65 -34.26 -6.15
CA ILE A 220 5.69 -33.44 -5.57
C ILE A 220 6.83 -34.33 -5.06
N ARG A 221 8.06 -33.85 -5.23
CA ARG A 221 9.19 -34.38 -4.48
C ARG A 221 8.99 -34.04 -3.01
N LEU A 222 9.29 -34.99 -2.13
CA LEU A 222 9.13 -34.85 -0.69
C LEU A 222 10.49 -34.53 -0.04
N PRO A 223 10.49 -33.99 1.19
CA PRO A 223 11.69 -33.83 1.99
C PRO A 223 12.47 -35.13 2.18
N GLN A 224 13.74 -35.01 2.57
CA GLN A 224 14.58 -36.19 2.86
C GLN A 224 14.09 -36.97 4.08
N ASN A 225 13.60 -36.27 5.11
CA ASN A 225 13.10 -36.88 6.33
C ASN A 225 11.59 -37.05 6.28
N LEU A 226 11.10 -38.21 6.72
CA LEU A 226 9.66 -38.49 6.80
C LEU A 226 8.92 -37.54 7.74
N GLU A 227 9.56 -37.12 8.83
CA GLU A 227 9.00 -36.18 9.81
C GLU A 227 8.75 -34.79 9.22
N ASP A 228 9.46 -34.43 8.15
CA ASP A 228 9.33 -33.13 7.48
C ASP A 228 8.25 -33.15 6.38
N TYR A 229 7.60 -34.29 6.12
CA TYR A 229 6.65 -34.40 5.01
C TYR A 229 5.49 -33.40 5.16
N PRO A 230 5.00 -32.82 4.05
CA PRO A 230 3.81 -31.99 4.05
C PRO A 230 2.65 -32.68 4.77
N SER A 231 2.05 -31.99 5.73
CA SER A 231 0.93 -32.50 6.51
C SER A 231 -0.23 -32.83 5.58
N LYS A 232 -0.66 -34.10 5.59
CA LYS A 232 -1.81 -34.57 4.81
C LYS A 232 -3.09 -33.85 5.21
N GLU A 233 -3.22 -33.50 6.49
CA GLU A 233 -4.36 -32.71 6.99
C GLU A 233 -4.35 -31.30 6.40
N ASN A 234 -3.19 -30.61 6.40
CA ASN A 234 -3.06 -29.28 5.82
C ASN A 234 -3.32 -29.31 4.31
N LEU A 235 -2.81 -30.31 3.58
CA LEU A 235 -3.09 -30.50 2.16
C LEU A 235 -4.58 -30.77 1.91
N THR A 236 -5.23 -31.59 2.73
CA THR A 236 -6.67 -31.85 2.63
C THR A 236 -7.46 -30.56 2.78
N LYS A 237 -7.19 -29.79 3.85
CA LYS A 237 -7.82 -28.48 4.09
C LYS A 237 -7.58 -27.54 2.90
N ARG A 238 -6.35 -27.42 2.41
CA ARG A 238 -6.00 -26.52 1.31
C ARG A 238 -6.64 -26.93 -0.02
N TYR A 239 -6.77 -28.23 -0.27
CA TYR A 239 -7.31 -28.78 -1.52
C TYR A 239 -8.82 -28.58 -1.63
N TYR A 240 -9.57 -28.84 -0.55
CA TYR A 240 -11.04 -28.80 -0.56
C TYR A 240 -11.64 -27.44 -0.13
N ASN A 241 -10.97 -26.66 0.71
CA ASN A 241 -11.58 -25.45 1.31
C ASN A 241 -11.32 -24.15 0.53
N LYS A 242 -10.92 -24.21 -0.75
CA LYS A 242 -10.80 -23.05 -1.64
C LYS A 242 -11.02 -23.40 -3.11
#